data_AF-A0A848JUI8-F1
#
_entry.id   AF-A0A848JUI8-F1
#
_cell.length_a   1.000
_cell.length_b   1.000
_cell.length_c   1.000
_cell.angle_alpha   90.00
_cell.angle_beta   90.00
_cell.angle_gamma   90.00
#
_symmetry.space_group_name_H-M   'P 1'
#
loop_
_entity.id
_entity.type
_entity.pdbx_description
1 polymer ?
#
loop_
_entity_poly.entity_id
_entity_poly.type
_entity_poly.pdbx_seq_one_letter_code
_entity_poly.pdbx_strand_id
1 'polypeptide(L)'
;MSNADFVEKNYERITTDPDYRAKLLADPVGVVCAEFGYSPGPDFKIEIVEQAKDTIVIMVPPKPQAGEDMELALTAVTERVFDLLFSSGIGGFFIPDDKQKWVVRELRLAAQKKTGLDISQL
;
A
#
# COMPACT_ATOMS: atom_id res chain seq x y z
N MET A 1 -10.31 12.82 -14.25
CA MET A 1 -8.92 12.43 -13.94
C MET A 1 -8.86 10.93 -14.08
N SER A 2 -7.88 10.37 -14.76
CA SER A 2 -7.70 8.91 -14.78
C SER A 2 -7.13 8.41 -13.43
N ASN A 3 -7.17 7.10 -13.15
CA ASN A 3 -6.47 6.53 -11.99
C ASN A 3 -4.95 6.78 -12.06
N ALA A 4 -4.37 6.86 -13.25
CA ALA A 4 -2.95 7.18 -13.42
C ALA A 4 -2.64 8.60 -12.93
N ASP A 5 -3.54 9.57 -13.21
CA ASP A 5 -3.36 10.98 -12.81
C ASP A 5 -3.31 11.16 -11.28
N PHE A 6 -4.05 10.35 -10.51
CA PHE A 6 -4.06 10.44 -9.05
C PHE A 6 -2.75 9.93 -8.45
N VAL A 7 -2.26 8.81 -8.95
CA VAL A 7 -1.07 8.12 -8.45
C VAL A 7 0.17 8.95 -8.73
N GLU A 8 0.30 9.42 -9.97
CA GLU A 8 1.42 10.26 -10.38
C GLU A 8 1.45 11.55 -9.56
N LYS A 9 0.30 12.18 -9.31
CA LYS A 9 0.22 13.36 -8.44
C LYS A 9 0.57 13.07 -6.99
N ASN A 10 0.11 11.95 -6.44
CA ASN A 10 0.42 11.60 -5.06
C ASN A 10 1.92 11.33 -4.89
N TYR A 11 2.54 10.64 -5.85
CA TYR A 11 3.99 10.45 -5.87
C TYR A 11 4.77 11.74 -6.11
N GLU A 12 4.34 12.55 -7.07
CA GLU A 12 4.92 13.87 -7.31
C GLU A 12 4.92 14.67 -6.00
N ARG A 13 3.82 14.62 -5.25
CA ARG A 13 3.73 15.28 -3.95
C ARG A 13 4.67 14.68 -2.91
N ILE A 14 4.79 13.35 -2.81
CA ILE A 14 5.76 12.69 -1.91
C ILE A 14 7.20 13.13 -2.21
N THR A 15 7.53 13.34 -3.48
CA THR A 15 8.89 13.67 -3.94
C THR A 15 9.20 15.16 -3.95
N THR A 16 8.18 16.02 -4.12
CA THR A 16 8.36 17.47 -4.29
C THR A 16 7.89 18.32 -3.10
N ASP A 17 7.00 17.81 -2.24
CA ASP A 17 6.47 18.49 -1.06
C ASP A 17 7.11 17.93 0.23
N PRO A 18 8.15 18.58 0.78
CA PRO A 18 8.87 18.09 1.95
C PRO A 18 8.00 18.09 3.22
N ASP A 19 7.01 18.98 3.33
CA ASP A 19 6.11 19.03 4.47
C ASP A 19 5.11 17.86 4.44
N TYR A 20 4.58 17.55 3.25
CA TYR A 20 3.75 16.36 3.06
C TYR A 20 4.54 15.09 3.37
N ARG A 21 5.78 14.98 2.87
CA ARG A 21 6.68 13.85 3.15
C ARG A 21 6.95 13.69 4.64
N ALA A 22 7.26 14.78 5.34
CA ALA A 22 7.51 14.74 6.79
C ALA A 22 6.28 14.28 7.57
N LYS A 23 5.08 14.75 7.21
CA LYS A 23 3.81 14.29 7.82
C LYS A 23 3.58 12.81 7.56
N LEU A 24 3.79 12.37 6.32
CA LEU A 24 3.60 10.99 5.91
C LEU A 24 4.54 10.03 6.68
N LEU A 25 5.80 10.43 6.92
CA LEU A 25 6.74 9.65 7.73
C LEU A 25 6.38 9.63 9.23
N ALA A 26 5.81 10.71 9.75
CA ALA A 26 5.46 10.83 11.17
C ALA A 26 4.15 10.09 11.54
N ASP A 27 3.16 10.11 10.65
CA ASP A 27 1.85 9.47 10.84
C ASP A 27 1.35 8.86 9.52
N PRO A 28 1.91 7.72 9.10
CA PRO A 28 1.59 7.13 7.79
C PRO A 28 0.13 6.68 7.72
N VAL A 29 -0.40 6.13 8.82
CA VAL A 29 -1.81 5.69 8.88
C VAL A 29 -2.72 6.91 8.77
N GLY A 30 -2.52 7.95 9.58
CA GLY A 30 -3.38 9.13 9.57
C GLY A 30 -3.35 9.87 8.24
N VAL A 31 -2.18 10.03 7.63
CA VAL A 31 -2.05 10.69 6.32
C VAL A 31 -2.72 9.89 5.22
N VAL A 32 -2.52 8.56 5.16
CA VAL A 32 -3.19 7.71 4.17
C VAL A 32 -4.70 7.70 4.40
N CYS A 33 -5.17 7.62 5.65
CA CYS A 33 -6.60 7.69 5.95
C CYS A 33 -7.22 9.01 5.48
N ALA A 34 -6.53 10.14 5.73
CA ALA A 34 -6.99 11.47 5.30
C ALA A 34 -7.00 11.61 3.77
N GLU A 35 -5.98 11.09 3.10
CA GLU A 35 -5.83 11.18 1.64
C GLU A 35 -6.87 10.32 0.91
N PHE A 36 -7.07 9.08 1.36
CA PHE A 36 -7.94 8.11 0.71
C PHE A 36 -9.39 8.13 1.26
N GLY A 37 -9.62 8.71 2.43
CA GLY A 37 -10.95 8.82 3.03
C GLY A 37 -11.48 7.51 3.64
N TYR A 38 -10.58 6.61 4.03
CA TYR A 38 -10.93 5.34 4.67
C TYR A 38 -10.09 5.12 5.92
N SER A 39 -10.76 4.72 7.00
CA SER A 39 -10.12 4.41 8.28
C SER A 39 -10.22 2.90 8.55
N PRO A 40 -9.11 2.15 8.41
CA PRO A 40 -9.07 0.73 8.76
C PRO A 40 -9.21 0.54 10.28
N GLY A 41 -9.36 -0.73 10.71
CA GLY A 41 -9.43 -1.08 12.12
C GLY A 41 -8.18 -0.65 12.93
N PRO A 42 -8.28 -0.62 14.27
CA PRO A 42 -7.27 -0.03 15.14
C PRO A 42 -5.89 -0.71 15.08
N ASP A 43 -5.84 -1.97 14.63
CA ASP A 43 -4.61 -2.76 14.53
C ASP A 43 -3.88 -2.59 13.18
N PHE A 44 -4.43 -1.77 12.27
CA PHE A 44 -3.81 -1.54 10.97
C PHE A 44 -2.56 -0.67 11.10
N LYS A 45 -1.49 -1.11 10.43
CA LYS A 45 -0.19 -0.44 10.46
C LYS A 45 0.30 -0.23 9.03
N ILE A 46 0.87 0.94 8.79
CA ILE A 46 1.65 1.24 7.59
C ILE A 46 3.06 1.55 8.05
N GLU A 47 4.03 0.85 7.48
CA GLU A 47 5.44 1.17 7.63
C GLU A 47 5.95 1.71 6.30
N ILE A 48 6.69 2.82 6.36
CA ILE A 48 7.30 3.44 5.19
C ILE A 48 8.78 3.12 5.20
N VAL A 49 9.24 2.37 4.20
CA VAL A 49 10.65 2.11 3.98
C VAL A 49 11.14 3.04 2.89
N GLU A 50 11.94 4.04 3.28
CA GLU A 50 12.55 4.97 2.32
C GLU A 50 13.63 4.24 1.51
N GLN A 51 13.55 4.36 0.18
CA GLN A 51 14.63 3.87 -0.68
C GLN A 51 15.87 4.76 -0.52
N ALA A 52 16.97 4.17 -0.08
CA ALA A 52 18.27 4.81 -0.02
C ALA A 52 19.16 4.35 -1.17
N LYS A 53 20.09 5.22 -1.60
CA LYS A 53 21.14 4.82 -2.54
C LYS A 53 21.95 3.67 -1.93
N ASP A 54 22.32 2.71 -2.77
CA ASP A 54 23.11 1.53 -2.40
C ASP A 54 22.48 0.59 -1.36
N THR A 55 21.16 0.68 -1.14
CA THR A 55 20.42 -0.19 -0.22
C THR A 55 19.44 -1.10 -0.96
N ILE A 56 19.51 -2.41 -0.68
CA ILE A 56 18.51 -3.38 -1.11
C ILE A 56 17.57 -3.64 0.07
N VAL A 57 16.27 -3.50 -0.16
CA VAL A 57 15.23 -3.83 0.83
C VAL A 57 14.66 -5.21 0.50
N ILE A 58 14.70 -6.12 1.46
CA ILE A 58 14.11 -7.45 1.35
C ILE A 58 13.08 -7.58 2.45
N MET A 59 11.84 -7.93 2.10
CA MET A 59 10.85 -8.34 3.08
C MET A 59 10.83 -9.85 3.22
N VAL A 60 11.09 -10.29 4.46
CA VAL A 60 11.02 -11.70 4.82
C VAL A 60 9.68 -11.92 5.51
N PRO A 61 8.85 -12.81 4.97
CA PRO A 61 7.54 -13.11 5.55
C PRO A 61 7.66 -13.82 6.90
N PRO A 62 6.61 -13.78 7.74
CA PRO A 62 6.61 -14.52 9.00
C PRO A 62 6.78 -16.02 8.73
N LYS A 63 7.55 -16.68 9.60
CA LYS A 63 7.69 -18.12 9.58
C LYS A 63 6.31 -18.78 9.78
N PRO A 64 5.96 -19.83 9.01
CA PRO A 64 4.75 -20.62 9.25
C PRO A 64 4.68 -21.14 10.69
N GLN A 65 3.46 -21.23 11.24
CA GLN A 65 3.25 -21.72 12.60
C GLN A 65 3.48 -23.23 12.71
N ALA A 66 3.72 -23.73 13.92
CA ALA A 66 3.90 -25.16 14.14
C ALA A 66 2.61 -25.93 13.77
N GLY A 67 2.74 -26.92 12.88
CA GLY A 67 1.61 -27.72 12.39
C GLY A 67 0.95 -27.19 11.11
N GLU A 68 1.37 -26.03 10.58
CA GLU A 68 0.99 -25.60 9.24
C GLU A 68 1.76 -26.38 8.17
N ASP A 69 1.10 -26.60 7.02
CA ASP A 69 1.76 -27.14 5.83
C ASP A 69 2.72 -26.09 5.26
N MET A 70 4.00 -26.47 5.19
CA MET A 70 5.06 -25.55 4.79
C MET A 70 4.97 -25.15 3.30
N GLU A 71 4.61 -26.06 2.40
CA GLU A 71 4.51 -25.75 0.96
C GLU A 71 3.33 -24.83 0.68
N LEU A 72 2.17 -25.10 1.30
CA LEU A 72 1.01 -24.23 1.18
C LEU A 72 1.26 -22.87 1.81
N ALA A 73 1.92 -22.81 2.97
CA ALA A 73 2.26 -21.54 3.61
C ALA A 73 3.25 -20.74 2.76
N LEU A 74 4.29 -21.38 2.20
CA LEU A 74 5.23 -20.72 1.29
C LEU A 74 4.54 -20.21 0.03
N THR A 75 3.67 -21.01 -0.60
CA THR A 75 2.91 -20.61 -1.79
C THR A 75 2.06 -19.38 -1.50
N ALA A 76 1.25 -19.44 -0.45
CA ALA A 76 0.36 -18.34 -0.05
C ALA A 76 1.14 -17.06 0.24
N VAL A 77 2.28 -17.18 0.91
CA VAL A 77 3.15 -16.03 1.20
C VAL A 77 3.76 -15.44 -0.07
N THR A 78 4.27 -16.28 -0.98
CA THR A 78 4.88 -15.81 -2.24
C THR A 78 3.87 -15.07 -3.13
N GLU A 79 2.59 -15.47 -3.06
CA GLU A 79 1.46 -14.82 -3.75
C GLU A 79 0.91 -13.57 -3.03
N ARG A 80 1.28 -13.34 -1.77
CA ARG A 80 0.88 -12.15 -0.97
C ARG A 80 1.88 -11.01 -1.09
N VAL A 81 3.15 -11.35 -1.29
CA VAL A 81 4.31 -10.45 -1.28
C VAL A 81 4.30 -9.42 -2.43
N PHE A 82 3.44 -9.55 -3.45
CA PHE A 82 3.43 -8.62 -4.57
C PHE A 82 2.03 -8.16 -4.96
N ASP A 83 1.71 -6.91 -4.64
CA ASP A 83 0.86 -6.09 -5.48
C ASP A 83 1.62 -4.79 -5.80
N LEU A 84 2.46 -4.86 -6.83
CA LEU A 84 3.02 -3.68 -7.50
C LEU A 84 1.90 -2.97 -8.26
N LEU A 85 0.89 -2.51 -7.52
CA LEU A 85 0.01 -1.46 -8.01
C LEU A 85 0.95 -0.33 -8.40
N PHE A 86 0.94 0.01 -9.69
CA PHE A 86 1.78 0.99 -10.39
C PHE A 86 2.97 0.37 -11.13
N SER A 87 2.66 -0.06 -12.36
CA SER A 87 3.55 -0.57 -13.41
C SER A 87 4.74 0.33 -13.78
N SER A 88 4.85 1.53 -13.20
CA SER A 88 5.95 2.47 -13.42
C SER A 88 7.07 2.38 -12.39
N GLY A 89 6.94 1.56 -11.33
CA GLY A 89 7.99 1.38 -10.30
C GLY A 89 8.12 2.53 -9.32
N ILE A 90 7.11 3.41 -9.28
CA ILE A 90 7.12 4.70 -8.57
C ILE A 90 6.70 4.56 -7.09
N GLY A 91 6.14 3.43 -6.69
CA GLY A 91 5.78 3.10 -5.31
C GLY A 91 4.77 1.96 -5.31
N GLY A 92 4.71 1.17 -4.24
CA GLY A 92 3.81 0.02 -4.15
C GLY A 92 3.46 -0.30 -2.70
N PHE A 93 2.30 -0.91 -2.50
CA PHE A 93 1.94 -1.48 -1.20
C PHE A 93 2.38 -2.93 -1.16
N PHE A 94 3.02 -3.30 -0.06
CA PHE A 94 3.24 -4.69 0.25
C PHE A 94 2.15 -5.17 1.20
N ILE A 95 1.49 -6.27 0.83
CA ILE A 95 0.30 -6.74 1.53
C ILE A 95 0.61 -8.11 2.17
N PRO A 96 1.03 -8.16 3.45
CA PRO A 96 1.50 -9.41 4.04
C PRO A 96 0.41 -10.48 4.24
N ASP A 97 -0.88 -10.14 4.16
CA ASP A 97 -1.98 -11.11 4.24
C ASP A 97 -3.21 -10.78 3.37
N ASP A 98 -4.01 -11.80 3.06
CA ASP A 98 -5.20 -11.69 2.20
C ASP A 98 -6.32 -10.80 2.78
N LYS A 99 -6.42 -10.67 4.11
CA LYS A 99 -7.44 -9.79 4.73
C LYS A 99 -7.09 -8.33 4.44
N GLN A 100 -5.81 -8.00 4.42
CA GLN A 100 -5.34 -6.66 4.10
C GLN A 100 -5.51 -6.30 2.62
N LYS A 101 -5.62 -7.28 1.71
CA LYS A 101 -6.01 -7.01 0.31
C LYS A 101 -7.38 -6.33 0.24
N TRP A 102 -8.33 -6.76 1.07
CA TRP A 102 -9.64 -6.12 1.16
C TRP A 102 -9.56 -4.71 1.71
N VAL A 103 -8.67 -4.45 2.67
CA VAL A 103 -8.42 -3.10 3.20
C VAL A 103 -7.90 -2.17 2.10
N VAL A 104 -6.92 -2.61 1.30
CA VAL A 104 -6.39 -1.84 0.18
C VAL A 104 -7.45 -1.61 -0.90
N ARG A 105 -8.31 -2.60 -1.16
CA ARG A 105 -9.47 -2.43 -2.05
C ARG A 105 -10.41 -1.35 -1.54
N GLU A 106 -10.78 -1.36 -0.26
CA GLU A 106 -11.67 -0.35 0.33
C GLU A 106 -11.05 1.05 0.34
N LEU A 107 -9.74 1.17 0.63
CA LEU A 107 -8.99 2.43 0.47
C LEU A 107 -9.13 2.99 -0.95
N ARG A 108 -9.00 2.12 -1.96
CA ARG A 108 -9.13 2.51 -3.37
C ARG A 108 -10.55 2.94 -3.75
N LEU A 109 -11.56 2.24 -3.24
CA LEU A 109 -12.97 2.61 -3.44
C LEU A 109 -13.34 3.93 -2.74
N ALA A 110 -12.78 4.17 -1.56
CA ALA A 110 -12.98 5.42 -0.84
C ALA A 110 -12.33 6.60 -1.57
N ALA A 111 -11.10 6.44 -2.07
CA ALA A 111 -10.43 7.46 -2.87
C ALA A 111 -11.23 7.80 -4.14
N GLN A 112 -11.74 6.79 -4.84
CA GLN A 112 -12.64 6.96 -5.99
C GLN A 112 -13.87 7.82 -5.65
N LYS A 113 -14.56 7.49 -4.57
CA LYS A 113 -15.73 8.24 -4.10
C LYS A 113 -15.38 9.67 -3.75
N LYS A 114 -14.22 9.89 -3.12
CA LYS A 114 -13.71 11.22 -2.77
C LYS A 114 -13.36 12.06 -4.00
N THR A 115 -12.82 11.44 -5.05
CA THR A 115 -12.40 12.12 -6.29
C THR A 115 -13.50 12.17 -7.37
N GLY A 116 -14.62 11.49 -7.19
CA GLY A 116 -15.71 11.39 -8.17
C GLY A 116 -15.41 10.47 -9.37
N LEU A 117 -14.56 9.47 -9.18
CA LEU A 117 -14.13 8.53 -10.23
C LEU A 117 -14.91 7.22 -10.12
N ASP A 118 -15.67 6.83 -11.14
CA ASP A 118 -16.38 5.55 -11.24
C ASP A 118 -15.66 4.59 -12.19
N ILE A 119 -15.30 3.40 -11.71
CA ILE A 119 -14.64 2.34 -12.48
C ILE A 119 -15.48 1.05 -12.55
N SER A 120 -16.78 1.11 -12.22
CA SER A 120 -17.72 0.02 -12.48
C SER A 120 -17.97 -0.25 -13.98
N GLN A 121 -17.36 0.54 -14.87
CA GLN A 121 -17.43 0.40 -16.33
C GLN A 121 -16.15 -0.20 -16.97
N LEU A 122 -15.31 -0.86 -16.17
CA LEU A 122 -14.17 -1.65 -16.66
C LEU A 122 -14.40 -3.15 -16.44
#